data_AF-A0A7W3WHP1-F1
#
_entry.id   AF-A0A7W3WHP1-F1
#
_cell.length_a   1.000
_cell.length_b   1.000
_cell.length_c   1.000
_cell.angle_alpha   90.00
_cell.angle_beta   90.00
_cell.angle_gamma   90.00
#
_symmetry.space_group_name_H-M   'P 1'
#
loop_
_entity.id
_entity.type
_entity.pdbx_description
1 polymer ?
#
loop_
_entity_poly.entity_id
_entity_poly.type
_entity_poly.pdbx_seq_one_letter_code
_entity_poly.pdbx_strand_id
1 'polypeptide(L)'
;MKAYAKGAKDGYRDKKEKNGKEHARLDKAHADHKAKQQDPKKDNPKGTTVTGPSGQKVVIAPPDEGDDGVSTDVKPLLVKEIDANTLTLGTEGARGSISRKELRNFKQYERKLEAKENHLIKVADACKLLEAAAEDEAKDCQQLADQAKTVEGGEKLAAKLTKLADAATGQATEAAELHKRAKRAAEMCKVVLTNIGTRYAPLYKAVVDSDETKPAELRFYNDKGSYAPAA
;
A
#
# COMPACT_ATOMS: atom_id res chain seq x y z
N MET A 1 40.00 15.30 -61.53
CA MET A 1 38.70 14.58 -61.50
C MET A 1 38.25 14.51 -60.05
N LYS A 2 37.29 15.31 -59.58
CA LYS A 2 35.80 15.17 -59.59
C LYS A 2 35.23 13.99 -58.78
N ALA A 3 34.31 14.37 -57.87
CA ALA A 3 33.25 13.60 -57.15
C ALA A 3 33.73 12.64 -56.03
N TYR A 4 33.17 12.62 -54.81
CA TYR A 4 31.75 12.64 -54.48
C TYR A 4 31.41 13.43 -53.20
N ALA A 5 30.33 14.19 -53.31
CA ALA A 5 29.57 14.78 -52.23
C ALA A 5 28.57 13.77 -51.64
N LYS A 6 28.49 13.67 -50.31
CA LYS A 6 27.22 13.69 -49.54
C LYS A 6 27.53 13.49 -48.06
N GLY A 7 27.33 14.53 -47.26
CA GLY A 7 27.33 14.43 -45.81
C GLY A 7 26.27 13.41 -45.38
N ALA A 8 26.72 12.36 -44.69
CA ALA A 8 25.85 11.42 -44.02
C ALA A 8 25.04 12.20 -42.98
N LYS A 9 23.73 12.30 -43.20
CA LYS A 9 22.77 12.78 -42.20
C LYS A 9 22.87 11.81 -41.02
N ASP A 10 23.58 12.25 -39.98
CA ASP A 10 23.70 11.53 -38.73
C ASP A 10 22.33 11.47 -38.07
N GLY A 11 21.67 10.30 -38.18
CA GLY A 11 20.35 10.03 -37.60
C GLY A 11 20.31 10.17 -36.07
N TYR A 12 21.45 10.39 -35.42
CA TYR A 12 21.55 10.72 -34.01
C TYR A 12 21.03 12.14 -33.69
N ARG A 13 21.31 13.13 -34.55
CA ARG A 13 20.78 14.50 -34.36
C ARG A 13 19.28 14.58 -34.60
N ASP A 14 18.80 13.88 -35.63
CA ASP A 14 17.36 13.81 -35.95
C ASP A 14 16.56 13.14 -34.81
N LYS A 15 17.12 12.12 -34.14
CA LYS A 15 16.49 11.49 -32.96
C LYS A 15 16.47 12.42 -31.74
N LYS A 16 17.55 13.18 -31.51
CA LYS A 16 17.62 14.14 -30.40
C LYS A 16 16.63 15.30 -30.59
N GLU A 17 16.47 15.77 -31.82
CA GLU A 17 15.51 16.83 -32.15
C GLU A 17 14.06 16.33 -32.08
N LYS A 18 13.79 15.09 -32.50
CA LYS A 18 12.47 14.45 -32.33
C LYS A 18 12.11 14.25 -30.85
N ASN A 19 13.05 13.77 -30.03
CA ASN A 19 12.82 13.63 -28.59
C ASN A 19 12.58 14.99 -27.90
N GLY A 20 13.27 16.05 -28.32
CA GLY A 20 13.03 17.41 -27.81
C GLY A 20 11.62 17.92 -28.14
N LYS A 21 11.13 17.65 -29.35
CA LYS A 21 9.76 18.02 -29.76
C LYS A 21 8.69 17.23 -29.00
N GLU A 22 8.96 15.95 -28.73
CA GLU A 22 8.04 15.11 -27.95
C GLU A 22 8.00 15.50 -26.47
N HIS A 23 9.15 15.82 -25.87
CA HIS A 23 9.21 16.39 -24.52
C HIS A 23 8.42 17.70 -24.42
N ALA A 24 8.64 18.64 -25.33
CA ALA A 24 7.89 19.90 -25.34
C ALA A 24 6.38 19.70 -25.50
N ARG A 25 5.95 18.69 -26.28
CA ARG A 25 4.54 18.32 -26.41
C ARG A 25 3.97 17.77 -25.10
N LEU A 26 4.72 16.91 -24.43
CA LEU A 26 4.30 16.32 -23.15
C LEU A 26 4.25 17.37 -22.04
N ASP A 27 5.23 18.27 -21.97
CA ASP A 27 5.25 19.36 -21.00
C ASP A 27 4.07 20.33 -21.21
N LYS A 28 3.75 20.65 -22.47
CA LYS A 28 2.57 21.45 -22.80
C LYS A 28 1.27 20.74 -22.45
N ALA A 29 1.15 19.45 -22.74
CA ALA A 29 -0.01 18.65 -22.34
C ALA A 29 -0.17 18.58 -20.81
N HIS A 30 0.96 18.51 -20.08
CA HIS A 30 0.97 18.51 -18.62
C HIS A 30 0.56 19.86 -18.04
N ALA A 31 1.00 20.97 -18.65
CA ALA A 31 0.59 22.33 -18.29
C ALA A 31 -0.90 22.56 -18.58
N ASP A 32 -1.40 22.13 -19.74
CA ASP A 32 -2.81 22.26 -20.12
C ASP A 32 -3.72 21.42 -19.21
N HIS A 33 -3.28 20.22 -18.80
CA HIS A 33 -4.00 19.40 -17.83
C HIS A 33 -4.02 20.03 -16.43
N LYS A 34 -2.91 20.63 -16.01
CA LYS A 34 -2.83 21.36 -14.73
C LYS A 34 -3.72 22.60 -14.73
N ALA A 35 -3.79 23.33 -15.84
CA ALA A 35 -4.66 24.49 -16.00
C ALA A 35 -6.16 24.09 -15.96
N LYS A 36 -6.52 22.95 -16.58
CA LYS A 36 -7.89 22.40 -16.50
C LYS A 36 -8.30 21.90 -15.11
N GLN A 37 -7.33 21.63 -14.22
CA GLN A 37 -7.59 21.29 -12.82
C GLN A 37 -7.75 22.53 -11.91
N GLN A 38 -7.55 23.75 -12.43
CA GLN A 38 -7.59 25.00 -11.66
C GLN A 38 -8.92 25.78 -11.75
N ASP A 39 -9.99 25.22 -12.33
CA ASP A 39 -11.33 25.76 -12.10
C ASP A 39 -11.75 25.50 -10.64
N PRO A 40 -12.28 26.52 -9.92
CA PRO A 40 -12.26 26.53 -8.47
C PRO A 40 -13.34 25.63 -7.87
N LYS A 41 -12.97 24.39 -7.50
CA LYS A 41 -13.61 23.75 -6.35
C LYS A 41 -13.08 24.45 -5.11
N LYS A 42 -13.91 25.33 -4.54
CA LYS A 42 -13.83 25.70 -3.13
C LYS A 42 -13.81 24.39 -2.34
N ASP A 43 -12.67 24.05 -1.79
CA ASP A 43 -12.50 23.48 -0.46
C ASP A 43 -11.00 23.33 -0.21
N ASN A 44 -10.50 24.09 0.75
CA ASN A 44 -9.13 23.97 1.23
C ASN A 44 -8.95 22.60 1.90
N PRO A 45 -8.13 21.68 1.39
CA PRO A 45 -7.76 20.49 2.15
C PRO A 45 -6.52 20.84 2.99
N LYS A 46 -6.68 20.89 4.31
CA LYS A 46 -5.58 20.91 5.28
C LYS A 46 -4.84 19.55 5.23
N GLY A 47 -3.99 19.31 4.24
CA GLY A 47 -3.21 18.07 4.11
C GLY A 47 -1.77 18.21 4.61
N THR A 48 -1.19 17.12 5.12
CA THR A 48 0.24 17.09 5.50
C THR A 48 1.07 16.77 4.26
N THR A 49 2.01 17.65 3.90
CA THR A 49 2.89 17.43 2.75
C THR A 49 4.11 16.62 3.18
N VAL A 50 4.28 15.43 2.63
CA VAL A 50 5.44 14.57 2.88
C VAL A 50 6.31 14.51 1.62
N THR A 51 7.63 14.65 1.78
CA THR A 51 8.58 14.54 0.66
C THR A 51 9.12 13.11 0.62
N GLY A 52 8.86 12.39 -0.47
CA GLY A 52 9.40 11.06 -0.68
C GLY A 52 10.89 11.08 -1.04
N PRO A 53 11.59 9.92 -0.99
CA PRO A 53 13.02 9.81 -1.25
C PRO A 53 13.46 10.20 -2.67
N SER A 54 12.53 10.31 -3.62
CA SER A 54 12.75 10.82 -4.99
C SER A 54 12.53 12.34 -5.14
N GLY A 55 12.29 13.07 -4.04
CA GLY A 55 11.97 14.50 -4.05
C GLY A 55 10.52 14.82 -4.43
N GLN A 56 9.68 13.82 -4.67
CA GLN A 56 8.26 14.03 -4.97
C GLN A 56 7.48 14.39 -3.70
N LYS A 57 6.79 15.53 -3.71
CA LYS A 57 5.91 15.96 -2.63
C LYS A 57 4.53 15.32 -2.81
N VAL A 58 4.11 14.53 -1.84
CA VAL A 58 2.78 13.92 -1.78
C VAL A 58 1.99 14.63 -0.68
N VAL A 59 0.85 15.19 -1.05
CA VAL A 59 -0.11 15.76 -0.09
C VAL A 59 -0.97 14.61 0.40
N ILE A 60 -0.78 14.21 1.65
CA ILE A 60 -1.64 13.23 2.31
C ILE A 60 -2.80 14.02 2.91
N ALA A 61 -3.99 13.86 2.33
CA ALA A 61 -5.20 14.42 2.90
C ALA A 61 -5.40 13.81 4.32
N PRO A 62 -5.93 14.56 5.30
CA PRO A 62 -6.40 13.94 6.53
C PRO A 62 -7.36 12.82 6.17
N PRO A 63 -7.39 11.71 6.93
CA PRO A 63 -8.48 10.77 6.81
C PRO A 63 -9.78 11.55 7.06
N ASP A 64 -10.73 11.49 6.11
CA ASP A 64 -12.07 12.02 6.35
C ASP A 64 -12.63 11.31 7.59
N GLU A 65 -13.00 12.10 8.60
CA GLU A 65 -13.64 11.59 9.82
C GLU A 65 -15.07 11.15 9.44
N GLY A 66 -15.24 9.92 8.93
CA GLY A 66 -16.55 9.29 8.85
C GLY A 66 -16.83 8.39 7.64
N ASP A 67 -15.98 8.38 6.62
CA ASP A 67 -16.11 7.44 5.49
C ASP A 67 -14.79 6.70 5.31
N ASP A 68 -14.73 5.48 5.82
CA ASP A 68 -13.61 4.58 5.62
C ASP A 68 -13.57 4.01 4.18
N GLY A 69 -14.53 4.40 3.33
CA GLY A 69 -14.64 3.98 1.94
C GLY A 69 -15.06 2.51 1.80
N VAL A 70 -15.50 1.87 2.89
CA VAL A 70 -15.84 0.45 2.93
C VAL A 70 -17.28 0.28 3.37
N SER A 71 -18.16 0.04 2.38
CA SER A 71 -19.58 -0.23 2.64
C SER A 71 -19.75 -1.39 3.64
N THR A 72 -20.52 -1.16 4.70
CA THR A 72 -20.85 -2.14 5.75
C THR A 72 -22.07 -2.99 5.37
N ASP A 73 -22.87 -2.56 4.41
CA ASP A 73 -24.05 -3.27 3.89
C ASP A 73 -23.68 -4.28 2.81
N VAL A 74 -22.88 -5.28 3.18
CA VAL A 74 -22.44 -6.33 2.24
C VAL A 74 -23.36 -7.54 2.30
N LYS A 75 -24.02 -7.84 1.17
CA LYS A 75 -24.88 -9.02 1.00
C LYS A 75 -24.13 -10.17 0.32
N PRO A 76 -24.43 -11.43 0.69
CA PRO A 76 -23.86 -12.61 0.04
C PRO A 76 -24.31 -12.72 -1.42
N LEU A 77 -23.40 -13.15 -2.30
CA LEU A 77 -23.74 -13.59 -3.64
C LEU A 77 -24.22 -15.04 -3.60
N LEU A 78 -25.33 -15.31 -4.27
CA LEU A 78 -25.94 -16.64 -4.35
C LEU A 78 -25.66 -17.25 -5.72
N VAL A 79 -25.44 -18.57 -5.72
CA VAL A 79 -25.24 -19.35 -6.94
C VAL A 79 -26.58 -19.98 -7.33
N LYS A 80 -26.94 -19.83 -8.60
CA LYS A 80 -28.12 -20.46 -9.18
C LYS A 80 -27.76 -21.79 -9.83
N GLU A 81 -26.73 -21.78 -10.67
CA GLU A 81 -26.29 -22.94 -11.45
C GLU A 81 -24.75 -22.97 -11.51
N ILE A 82 -24.20 -24.17 -11.63
CA ILE A 82 -22.75 -24.40 -11.73
C ILE A 82 -22.51 -25.29 -12.95
N ASP A 83 -21.56 -24.86 -13.79
CA ASP A 83 -21.02 -25.69 -14.85
C ASP A 83 -19.51 -25.91 -14.64
N ALA A 84 -18.89 -26.67 -15.55
CA ALA A 84 -17.47 -27.02 -15.48
C ALA A 84 -16.51 -25.82 -15.48
N ASN A 85 -16.93 -24.64 -15.96
CA ASN A 85 -16.12 -23.45 -16.15
C ASN A 85 -16.66 -22.19 -15.45
N THR A 86 -17.96 -22.12 -15.16
CA THR A 86 -18.64 -20.91 -14.68
C THR A 86 -19.69 -21.20 -13.59
N LEU A 87 -19.96 -20.16 -12.81
CA LEU A 87 -21.02 -20.09 -11.82
C LEU A 87 -22.00 -19.02 -12.26
N THR A 88 -23.26 -19.40 -12.45
CA THR A 88 -24.35 -18.46 -12.73
C THR A 88 -24.86 -17.90 -11.42
N LEU A 89 -24.89 -16.58 -11.29
CA LEU A 89 -25.34 -15.92 -10.06
C LEU A 89 -26.86 -15.77 -10.03
N GLY A 90 -27.47 -16.04 -8.88
CA GLY A 90 -28.90 -15.86 -8.62
C GLY A 90 -29.25 -14.54 -7.93
N THR A 91 -28.26 -13.72 -7.58
CA THR A 91 -28.48 -12.44 -6.88
C THR A 91 -28.92 -11.35 -7.84
N GLU A 92 -30.06 -10.70 -7.55
CA GLU A 92 -30.56 -9.56 -8.35
C GLU A 92 -29.52 -8.43 -8.43
N GLY A 93 -29.31 -7.90 -9.64
CA GLY A 93 -28.32 -6.85 -9.91
C GLY A 93 -26.86 -7.31 -9.90
N ALA A 94 -26.58 -8.59 -9.62
CA ALA A 94 -25.24 -9.15 -9.77
C ALA A 94 -24.92 -9.46 -11.25
N ARG A 95 -23.62 -9.60 -11.54
CA ARG A 95 -23.15 -10.05 -12.85
C ARG A 95 -23.73 -11.44 -13.14
N GLY A 96 -24.28 -11.67 -14.33
CA GLY A 96 -25.01 -12.92 -14.63
C GLY A 96 -24.21 -14.21 -14.42
N SER A 97 -22.89 -14.19 -14.64
CA SER A 97 -22.01 -15.32 -14.33
C SER A 97 -20.60 -14.87 -13.92
N ILE A 98 -19.89 -15.76 -13.22
CA ILE A 98 -18.48 -15.64 -12.82
C ILE A 98 -17.76 -16.92 -13.24
N SER A 99 -16.62 -16.80 -13.91
CA SER A 99 -15.80 -17.98 -14.23
C SER A 99 -15.08 -18.55 -13.00
N ARG A 100 -14.83 -19.86 -12.98
CA ARG A 100 -14.03 -20.52 -11.94
C ARG A 100 -12.61 -19.94 -11.85
N LYS A 101 -12.05 -19.48 -12.96
CA LYS A 101 -10.74 -18.79 -13.00
C LYS A 101 -10.78 -17.45 -12.28
N GLU A 102 -11.83 -16.65 -12.51
CA GLU A 102 -12.03 -15.39 -11.79
C GLU A 102 -12.22 -15.65 -10.29
N LEU A 103 -13.03 -16.65 -9.93
CA LEU A 103 -13.23 -17.02 -8.53
C LEU A 103 -11.93 -17.45 -7.84
N ARG A 104 -11.08 -18.19 -8.55
CA ARG A 104 -9.74 -18.56 -8.06
C ARG A 104 -8.86 -17.34 -7.85
N ASN A 105 -8.87 -16.39 -8.78
CA ASN A 105 -8.12 -15.15 -8.64
C ASN A 105 -8.61 -14.33 -7.44
N PHE A 106 -9.94 -14.26 -7.22
CA PHE A 106 -10.50 -13.62 -6.03
C PHE A 106 -10.05 -14.30 -4.74
N LYS A 107 -10.06 -15.64 -4.70
CA LYS A 107 -9.57 -16.38 -3.52
C LYS A 107 -8.09 -16.16 -3.25
N GLN A 108 -7.27 -16.03 -4.29
CA GLN A 108 -5.86 -15.66 -4.14
C GLN A 108 -5.68 -14.23 -3.62
N TYR A 109 -6.53 -13.30 -4.08
CA TYR A 109 -6.50 -11.93 -3.60
C TYR A 109 -6.90 -11.84 -2.11
N GLU A 110 -7.94 -12.55 -1.69
CA GLU A 110 -8.34 -12.70 -0.29
C GLU A 110 -7.15 -13.17 0.57
N ARG A 111 -6.47 -14.24 0.17
CA ARG A 111 -5.27 -14.74 0.89
C ARG A 111 -4.12 -13.72 0.95
N LYS A 112 -3.87 -13.00 -0.13
CA LYS A 112 -2.84 -11.95 -0.16
C LYS A 112 -3.21 -10.80 0.79
N LEU A 113 -4.49 -10.46 0.86
CA LEU A 113 -4.99 -9.42 1.75
C LEU A 113 -4.89 -9.85 3.21
N GLU A 114 -5.21 -11.11 3.54
CA GLU A 114 -5.00 -11.70 4.88
C GLU A 114 -3.53 -11.72 5.27
N ALA A 115 -2.64 -12.12 4.35
CA ALA A 115 -1.20 -12.05 4.58
C ALA A 115 -0.73 -10.59 4.81
N LYS A 116 -1.33 -9.63 4.10
CA LYS A 116 -1.01 -8.20 4.26
C LYS A 116 -1.51 -7.64 5.59
N GLU A 117 -2.72 -8.00 6.03
CA GLU A 117 -3.25 -7.67 7.36
C GLU A 117 -2.29 -8.17 8.44
N ASN A 118 -1.96 -9.47 8.43
CA ASN A 118 -1.05 -10.07 9.39
C ASN A 118 0.33 -9.40 9.40
N HIS A 119 0.84 -9.03 8.22
CA HIS A 119 2.09 -8.30 8.12
C HIS A 119 1.99 -6.88 8.73
N LEU A 120 0.90 -6.17 8.50
CA LEU A 120 0.67 -4.83 9.07
C LEU A 120 0.52 -4.88 10.59
N ILE A 121 -0.12 -5.91 11.13
CA ILE A 121 -0.20 -6.16 12.58
C ILE A 121 1.22 -6.33 13.15
N LYS A 122 2.04 -7.18 12.53
CA LYS A 122 3.44 -7.38 12.96
C LYS A 122 4.27 -6.10 12.89
N VAL A 123 4.07 -5.28 11.86
CA VAL A 123 4.73 -3.96 11.75
C VAL A 123 4.27 -3.05 12.88
N ALA A 124 2.97 -3.00 13.18
CA ALA A 124 2.46 -2.19 14.29
C ALA A 124 3.06 -2.63 15.62
N ASP A 125 3.14 -3.94 15.89
CA ASP A 125 3.74 -4.47 17.11
C ASP A 125 5.24 -4.15 17.20
N ALA A 126 5.98 -4.30 16.10
CA ALA A 126 7.40 -3.94 16.03
C ALA A 126 7.63 -2.45 16.29
N CYS A 127 6.78 -1.57 15.72
CA CYS A 127 6.85 -0.13 15.99
C CYS A 127 6.60 0.20 17.46
N LYS A 128 5.69 -0.50 18.12
CA LYS A 128 5.43 -0.31 19.56
C LYS A 128 6.62 -0.73 20.42
N LEU A 129 7.29 -1.83 20.06
CA LEU A 129 8.52 -2.25 20.75
C LEU A 129 9.66 -1.24 20.52
N LEU A 130 9.77 -0.71 19.31
CA LEU A 130 10.79 0.29 18.95
C LEU A 130 10.54 1.64 19.64
N GLU A 131 9.29 2.04 19.80
CA GLU A 131 8.88 3.20 20.60
C GLU A 131 9.37 3.06 22.05
N ALA A 132 9.01 1.95 22.72
CA ALA A 132 9.42 1.70 24.10
C ALA A 132 10.95 1.67 24.26
N ALA A 133 11.66 0.98 23.36
CA ALA A 133 13.12 0.93 23.40
C ALA A 133 13.77 2.30 23.22
N ALA A 134 13.23 3.13 22.31
CA ALA A 134 13.74 4.48 22.08
C ALA A 134 13.43 5.44 23.25
N GLU A 135 12.27 5.29 23.90
CA GLU A 135 11.96 6.03 25.13
C GLU A 135 12.91 5.66 26.28
N ASP A 136 13.24 4.38 26.44
CA ASP A 136 14.17 3.93 27.48
C ASP A 136 15.60 4.40 27.19
N GLU A 137 16.06 4.32 25.94
CA GLU A 137 17.36 4.88 25.51
C GLU A 137 17.43 6.40 25.78
N ALA A 138 16.34 7.13 25.53
CA ALA A 138 16.29 8.57 25.80
C ALA A 138 16.44 8.87 27.30
N LYS A 139 15.77 8.09 28.17
CA LYS A 139 15.90 8.22 29.63
C LYS A 139 17.32 7.89 30.09
N ASP A 140 17.91 6.81 29.59
CA ASP A 140 19.26 6.40 29.94
C ASP A 140 20.29 7.45 29.52
N CYS A 141 20.16 7.97 28.30
CA CYS A 141 21.01 9.07 27.82
C CYS A 141 20.87 10.32 28.70
N GLN A 142 19.66 10.67 29.13
CA GLN A 142 19.43 11.81 30.00
C GLN A 142 20.05 11.62 31.38
N GLN A 143 19.89 10.43 31.99
CA GLN A 143 20.52 10.09 33.27
C GLN A 143 22.05 10.14 33.19
N LEU A 144 22.63 9.57 32.13
CA LEU A 144 24.07 9.63 31.88
C LEU A 144 24.55 11.06 31.62
N ALA A 145 23.75 11.89 30.95
CA ALA A 145 24.09 13.29 30.73
C ALA A 145 24.16 14.06 32.05
N ASP A 146 23.24 13.79 32.97
CA ASP A 146 23.20 14.43 34.28
C ASP A 146 24.36 13.95 35.17
N GLN A 147 24.74 12.67 35.10
CA GLN A 147 25.96 12.16 35.74
C GLN A 147 27.22 12.81 35.15
N ALA A 148 27.31 12.92 33.83
CA ALA A 148 28.47 13.50 33.16
C ALA A 148 28.72 14.97 33.56
N LYS A 149 27.67 15.74 33.88
CA LYS A 149 27.82 17.12 34.39
C LYS A 149 28.48 17.18 35.77
N THR A 150 28.46 16.10 36.55
CA THR A 150 29.10 16.04 37.88
C THR A 150 30.60 15.72 37.81
N VAL A 151 31.11 15.37 36.63
CA VAL A 151 32.51 15.01 36.39
C VAL A 151 33.24 16.20 35.74
N GLU A 152 34.41 16.55 36.27
CA GLU A 152 35.25 17.61 35.71
C GLU A 152 35.61 17.33 34.24
N GLY A 153 35.30 18.26 33.34
CA GLY A 153 35.51 18.10 31.89
C GLY A 153 34.44 17.28 31.17
N GLY A 154 33.38 16.85 31.87
CA GLY A 154 32.29 16.03 31.33
C GLY A 154 31.27 16.78 30.45
N GLU A 155 31.40 18.10 30.28
CA GLU A 155 30.41 18.94 29.59
C GLU A 155 30.24 18.55 28.12
N LYS A 156 31.34 18.16 27.45
CA LYS A 156 31.29 17.68 26.06
C LYS A 156 30.55 16.34 25.93
N LEU A 157 30.68 15.47 26.93
CA LEU A 157 29.97 14.20 26.96
C LEU A 157 28.49 14.41 27.27
N ALA A 158 28.17 15.23 28.27
CA ALA A 158 26.80 15.62 28.60
C ALA A 158 26.07 16.21 27.38
N ALA A 159 26.71 17.13 26.64
CA ALA A 159 26.14 17.72 25.44
C ALA A 159 25.88 16.70 24.31
N LYS A 160 26.71 15.65 24.19
CA LYS A 160 26.48 14.57 23.21
C LYS A 160 25.33 13.66 23.64
N LEU A 161 25.26 13.34 24.94
CA LEU A 161 24.20 12.50 25.50
C LEU A 161 22.83 13.17 25.41
N THR A 162 22.74 14.48 25.66
CA THR A 162 21.50 15.24 25.44
C THR A 162 21.05 15.18 23.97
N LYS A 163 21.98 15.35 23.02
CA LYS A 163 21.64 15.21 21.59
C LYS A 163 21.17 13.80 21.22
N LEU A 164 21.74 12.77 21.85
CA LEU A 164 21.32 11.40 21.64
C LEU A 164 19.92 11.14 22.24
N ALA A 165 19.64 11.69 23.42
CA ALA A 165 18.32 11.64 24.04
C ALA A 165 17.25 12.33 23.17
N ASP A 166 17.56 13.49 22.60
CA ASP A 166 16.66 14.20 21.67
C ASP A 166 16.38 13.37 20.41
N ALA A 167 17.42 12.73 19.84
CA ALA A 167 17.29 11.86 18.69
C ALA A 167 16.45 10.61 18.99
N ALA A 168 16.68 9.98 20.14
CA ALA A 168 15.91 8.81 20.59
C ALA A 168 14.43 9.18 20.84
N THR A 169 14.15 10.36 21.40
CA THR A 169 12.79 10.89 21.54
C THR A 169 12.11 11.12 20.18
N GLY A 170 12.87 11.63 19.20
CA GLY A 170 12.42 11.75 17.81
C GLY A 170 12.05 10.40 17.19
N GLN A 171 12.91 9.39 17.38
CA GLN A 171 12.66 8.03 16.91
C GLN A 171 11.42 7.40 17.57
N ALA A 172 11.22 7.60 18.87
CA ALA A 172 10.01 7.14 19.58
C ALA A 172 8.74 7.77 18.98
N THR A 173 8.78 9.07 18.70
CA THR A 173 7.65 9.80 18.08
C THR A 173 7.33 9.27 16.68
N GLU A 174 8.35 9.03 15.84
CA GLU A 174 8.15 8.45 14.51
C GLU A 174 7.59 7.03 14.57
N ALA A 175 8.09 6.22 15.52
CA ALA A 175 7.61 4.86 15.74
C ALA A 175 6.14 4.82 16.17
N ALA A 176 5.72 5.72 17.06
CA ALA A 176 4.34 5.86 17.49
C ALA A 176 3.41 6.22 16.32
N GLU A 177 3.83 7.11 15.43
CA GLU A 177 3.06 7.48 14.24
C GLU A 177 2.96 6.34 13.23
N LEU A 178 4.06 5.60 13.02
CA LEU A 178 4.05 4.40 12.18
C LEU A 178 3.17 3.29 12.76
N HIS A 179 3.19 3.09 14.08
CA HIS A 179 2.30 2.17 14.78
C HIS A 179 0.83 2.49 14.49
N LYS A 180 0.41 3.74 14.69
CA LYS A 180 -0.98 4.18 14.43
C LYS A 180 -1.39 3.93 12.98
N ARG A 181 -0.52 4.25 12.02
CA ARG A 181 -0.79 4.06 10.59
C ARG A 181 -0.88 2.58 10.22
N ALA A 182 0.05 1.77 10.69
CA ALA A 182 0.05 0.33 10.45
C ALA A 182 -1.19 -0.34 11.04
N LYS A 183 -1.57 0.02 12.26
CA LYS A 183 -2.79 -0.47 12.91
C LYS A 183 -4.05 -0.10 12.15
N ARG A 184 -4.20 1.17 11.74
CA ARG A 184 -5.33 1.61 10.91
C ARG A 184 -5.38 0.84 9.59
N ALA A 185 -4.25 0.67 8.92
CA ALA A 185 -4.19 -0.08 7.67
C ALA A 185 -4.55 -1.56 7.85
N ALA A 186 -4.17 -2.17 8.97
CA ALA A 186 -4.59 -3.54 9.31
C ALA A 186 -6.11 -3.64 9.50
N GLU A 187 -6.72 -2.72 10.24
CA GLU A 187 -8.19 -2.69 10.40
C GLU A 187 -8.90 -2.53 9.05
N MET A 188 -8.40 -1.66 8.17
CA MET A 188 -8.98 -1.54 6.82
C MET A 188 -8.91 -2.87 6.03
N CYS A 189 -7.78 -3.56 6.11
CA CYS A 189 -7.63 -4.87 5.47
C CYS A 189 -8.61 -5.88 6.05
N LYS A 190 -8.81 -5.88 7.37
CA LYS A 190 -9.75 -6.74 8.08
C LYS A 190 -11.21 -6.49 7.69
N VAL A 191 -11.63 -5.23 7.57
CA VAL A 191 -12.99 -4.90 7.11
C VAL A 191 -13.20 -5.38 5.68
N VAL A 192 -12.24 -5.12 4.78
CA VAL A 192 -12.32 -5.61 3.39
C VAL A 192 -12.34 -7.14 3.33
N LEU A 193 -11.56 -7.84 4.15
CA LEU A 193 -11.60 -9.30 4.25
C LEU A 193 -12.95 -9.81 4.75
N THR A 194 -13.53 -9.16 5.76
CA THR A 194 -14.85 -9.49 6.28
C THR A 194 -15.92 -9.33 5.20
N ASN A 195 -15.83 -8.26 4.41
CA ASN A 195 -16.73 -7.98 3.29
C ASN A 195 -16.56 -9.01 2.16
N ILE A 196 -15.33 -9.36 1.81
CA ILE A 196 -15.04 -10.40 0.81
C ILE A 196 -15.59 -11.75 1.28
N GLY A 197 -15.34 -12.11 2.55
CA GLY A 197 -15.86 -13.34 3.16
C GLY A 197 -17.40 -13.37 3.11
N THR A 198 -18.06 -12.30 3.51
CA THR A 198 -19.52 -12.22 3.48
C THR A 198 -20.08 -12.33 2.06
N ARG A 199 -19.46 -11.65 1.09
CA ARG A 199 -19.95 -11.58 -0.29
C ARG A 199 -19.67 -12.85 -1.10
N TYR A 200 -18.47 -13.42 -0.98
CA TYR A 200 -17.96 -14.44 -1.89
C TYR A 200 -17.82 -15.83 -1.26
N ALA A 201 -17.89 -15.99 0.05
CA ALA A 201 -17.80 -17.31 0.68
C ALA A 201 -18.82 -18.34 0.16
N PRO A 202 -20.09 -17.97 -0.12
CA PRO A 202 -21.05 -18.91 -0.70
C PRO A 202 -20.61 -19.41 -2.07
N LEU A 203 -19.91 -18.59 -2.87
CA LEU A 203 -19.39 -19.00 -4.17
C LEU A 203 -18.27 -20.03 -4.03
N TYR A 204 -17.34 -19.83 -3.08
CA TYR A 204 -16.28 -20.80 -2.82
C TYR A 204 -16.85 -22.13 -2.36
N LYS A 205 -17.84 -22.10 -1.46
CA LYS A 205 -18.54 -23.29 -0.99
C LYS A 205 -19.27 -24.00 -2.13
N ALA A 206 -19.97 -23.25 -2.98
CA ALA A 206 -20.65 -23.82 -4.14
C ALA A 206 -19.69 -24.55 -5.10
N VAL A 207 -18.48 -24.01 -5.31
CA VAL A 207 -17.45 -24.75 -6.07
C VAL A 207 -17.00 -26.00 -5.33
N VAL A 208 -16.75 -25.96 -4.02
CA VAL A 208 -16.36 -27.16 -3.25
C VAL A 208 -17.44 -28.24 -3.32
N ASP A 209 -18.71 -27.87 -3.21
CA ASP A 209 -19.85 -28.78 -3.17
C ASP A 209 -20.29 -29.29 -4.56
N SER A 210 -19.68 -28.78 -5.64
CA SER A 210 -20.01 -29.14 -7.03
C SER A 210 -19.32 -30.43 -7.49
N ASP A 211 -20.07 -31.34 -8.11
CA ASP A 211 -19.55 -32.59 -8.71
C ASP A 211 -18.52 -32.35 -9.83
N GLU A 212 -18.59 -31.20 -10.49
CA GLU A 212 -17.66 -30.78 -11.54
C GLU A 212 -16.28 -30.33 -10.99
N THR A 213 -16.07 -30.36 -9.67
CA THR A 213 -14.85 -29.85 -9.03
C THR A 213 -13.78 -30.91 -8.90
N LYS A 214 -12.60 -30.61 -9.46
CA LYS A 214 -11.46 -31.53 -9.43
C LYS A 214 -10.79 -31.53 -8.06
N PRO A 215 -10.18 -32.64 -7.61
CA PRO A 215 -9.53 -32.73 -6.28
C PRO A 215 -8.51 -31.62 -5.98
N ALA A 216 -7.75 -31.18 -6.97
CA ALA A 216 -6.78 -30.07 -6.81
C ALA A 216 -7.47 -28.72 -6.58
N GLU A 217 -8.61 -28.47 -7.22
CA GLU A 217 -9.42 -27.25 -7.01
C GLU A 217 -10.16 -27.32 -5.68
N LEU A 218 -10.65 -28.48 -5.29
CA LEU A 218 -11.26 -28.72 -3.98
C LEU A 218 -10.27 -28.40 -2.85
N ARG A 219 -9.02 -28.90 -2.95
CA ARG A 219 -7.94 -28.51 -2.02
C ARG A 219 -7.69 -27.00 -2.02
N PHE A 220 -7.66 -26.38 -3.21
CA PHE A 220 -7.44 -24.94 -3.32
C PHE A 220 -8.51 -24.12 -2.57
N TYR A 221 -9.79 -24.51 -2.58
CA TYR A 221 -10.86 -23.77 -1.89
C TYR A 221 -11.06 -24.18 -0.43
N ASN A 222 -10.79 -25.44 -0.08
CA ASN A 222 -10.88 -25.96 1.30
C ASN A 222 -9.71 -25.52 2.18
N ASP A 223 -8.52 -25.37 1.60
CA ASP A 223 -7.34 -25.04 2.38
C ASP A 223 -7.40 -23.58 2.89
N LYS A 224 -7.49 -23.41 4.20
CA LYS A 224 -7.39 -22.10 4.86
C LYS A 224 -5.96 -21.56 4.92
N GLY A 225 -4.98 -22.24 4.33
CA GLY A 225 -3.69 -21.67 4.00
C GLY A 225 -2.53 -22.62 4.24
N SER A 226 -2.02 -23.22 3.16
CA SER A 226 -0.58 -23.34 2.92
C SER A 226 -0.30 -23.86 1.51
N TYR A 227 -0.04 -22.96 0.56
CA TYR A 227 0.80 -23.34 -0.56
C TYR A 227 2.24 -23.08 -0.14
N ALA A 228 2.96 -24.15 0.20
CA ALA A 228 4.41 -24.09 0.18
C ALA A 228 4.84 -23.58 -1.21
N PRO A 229 5.79 -22.62 -1.31
CA PRO A 229 6.32 -22.24 -2.61
C PRO A 229 6.86 -23.50 -3.28
N ALA A 230 6.54 -23.67 -4.56
CA ALA A 230 7.10 -24.76 -5.35
C ALA A 230 8.63 -24.70 -5.24
N ALA A 231 9.21 -25.81 -4.77
CA ALA A 231 10.65 -26.03 -4.66
C ALA A 231 11.32 -26.00 -6.05
#